data_AF-A0A5U9KW79-F1
#
_entry.id   AF-A0A5U9KW79-F1
#
_cell.length_a   1.000
_cell.length_b   1.000
_cell.length_c   1.000
_cell.angle_alpha   90.00
_cell.angle_beta   90.00
_cell.angle_gamma   90.00
#
_symmetry.space_group_name_H-M   'P 1'
#
loop_
_entity.id
_entity.type
_entity.pdbx_description
1 polymer ?
#
loop_
_entity_poly.entity_id
_entity_poly.type
_entity_poly.pdbx_seq_one_letter_code
_entity_poly.pdbx_strand_id
1 'polypeptide(L)'
;MWTVDAKRYFSKAQCAAYQLVEKYVTGAPVWQEYLEKALQWISAGDIEKYMSVHQHDPDALALWRYFQDVITWAKGTFTVYRKEMKSVEWGVLYNEFKDDLLDAKKLEAEISELMQDEDVTKKSGIYSYVLTRKEKFLNIRAFTDKQKREAYEWQKGTCSRCGNHYQINEMEADHITPWSEGGKTTSDNCQMLCKMDNRLKSVK
;
A
#
# COMPACT_ATOMS: atom_id res chain seq x y z
N MET A 1 8.27 1.58 34.75
CA MET A 1 9.20 1.26 33.65
C MET A 1 8.38 1.05 32.41
N TRP A 2 8.61 1.88 31.40
CA TRP A 2 7.77 2.00 30.21
C TRP A 2 7.41 0.67 29.53
N THR A 3 8.33 -0.29 29.46
CA THR A 3 8.08 -1.60 28.83
C THR A 3 6.98 -2.42 29.53
N VAL A 4 6.83 -2.29 30.85
CA VAL A 4 5.75 -2.97 31.60
C VAL A 4 4.41 -2.29 31.33
N ASP A 5 4.40 -0.96 31.22
CA ASP A 5 3.20 -0.18 30.93
C ASP A 5 2.77 -0.33 29.46
N ALA A 6 3.71 -0.41 28.51
CA ALA A 6 3.42 -0.73 27.10
C ALA A 6 2.68 -2.07 26.98
N LYS A 7 3.11 -3.10 27.72
CA LYS A 7 2.42 -4.40 27.73
C LYS A 7 0.96 -4.28 28.19
N ARG A 8 0.61 -3.35 29.08
CA ARG A 8 -0.78 -3.13 29.50
C ARG A 8 -1.66 -2.65 28.34
N TYR A 9 -1.15 -1.77 27.48
CA TYR A 9 -1.90 -1.26 26.33
C TYR A 9 -1.98 -2.25 25.17
N PHE A 10 -0.86 -2.92 24.88
CA PHE A 10 -0.66 -3.65 23.63
C PHE A 10 -0.66 -5.18 23.76
N SER A 11 -0.38 -5.73 24.95
CA SER A 11 -0.06 -7.15 25.12
C SER A 11 -0.92 -7.79 26.20
N LYS A 12 -2.10 -8.28 25.82
CA LYS A 12 -3.03 -9.13 26.60
C LYS A 12 -4.20 -9.54 25.69
N ALA A 13 -4.87 -10.65 26.00
CA ALA A 13 -6.15 -10.96 25.36
C ALA A 13 -7.13 -9.79 25.59
N GLN A 14 -7.74 -9.25 24.52
CA GLN A 14 -8.62 -8.07 24.55
C GLN A 14 -7.99 -6.80 25.16
N CYS A 15 -6.70 -6.57 24.93
CA CYS A 15 -6.04 -5.31 25.33
C CYS A 15 -6.70 -4.07 24.70
N ALA A 16 -6.42 -2.89 25.26
CA ALA A 16 -7.00 -1.61 24.78
C ALA A 16 -6.71 -1.37 23.29
N ALA A 17 -5.51 -1.73 22.83
CA ALA A 17 -5.16 -1.69 21.41
C ALA A 17 -6.10 -2.57 20.57
N TYR A 18 -6.30 -3.83 20.95
CA TYR A 18 -7.19 -4.76 20.23
C TYR A 18 -8.61 -4.20 20.07
N GLN A 19 -9.20 -3.71 21.16
CA GLN A 19 -10.56 -3.13 21.13
C GLN A 19 -10.65 -1.89 20.22
N LEU A 20 -9.55 -1.13 20.11
CA LEU A 20 -9.49 0.07 19.28
C LEU A 20 -9.32 -0.25 17.79
N VAL A 21 -8.55 -1.29 17.44
CA VAL A 21 -8.00 -1.50 16.10
C VAL A 21 -8.32 -2.83 15.42
N GLU A 22 -9.05 -3.75 16.04
CA GLU A 22 -9.31 -5.11 15.50
C GLU A 22 -9.75 -5.13 14.01
N LYS A 23 -10.49 -4.12 13.60
CA LYS A 23 -10.97 -3.93 12.21
C LYS A 23 -9.95 -3.28 11.26
N TYR A 24 -9.00 -2.51 11.79
CA TYR A 24 -8.12 -1.63 11.02
C TYR A 24 -6.66 -2.11 10.97
N VAL A 25 -6.21 -2.90 11.94
CA VAL A 25 -4.83 -3.37 12.00
C VAL A 25 -4.81 -4.89 12.14
N THR A 26 -4.12 -5.53 11.20
CA THR A 26 -3.77 -6.94 11.32
C THR A 26 -2.77 -7.09 12.47
N GLY A 27 -3.10 -7.96 13.41
CA GLY A 27 -2.23 -8.25 14.54
C GLY A 27 -2.91 -9.21 15.49
N ALA A 28 -2.12 -10.06 16.14
CA ALA A 28 -2.55 -10.89 17.24
C ALA A 28 -2.03 -10.31 18.56
N PRO A 29 -2.89 -9.80 19.45
CA PRO A 29 -2.47 -9.12 20.68
C PRO A 29 -1.70 -10.02 21.66
N VAL A 30 -1.86 -11.34 21.55
CA VAL A 30 -1.14 -12.33 22.37
C VAL A 30 0.34 -12.41 21.98
N TRP A 31 0.68 -12.07 20.73
CA TRP A 31 2.03 -12.18 20.16
C TRP A 31 2.79 -10.85 20.10
N GLN A 32 2.32 -9.82 20.82
CA GLN A 32 2.91 -8.47 20.86
C GLN A 32 2.96 -7.73 19.50
N GLU A 33 2.25 -8.23 18.48
CA GLU A 33 2.29 -7.65 17.12
C GLU A 33 1.80 -6.19 17.07
N TYR A 34 0.87 -5.79 17.95
CA TYR A 34 0.46 -4.39 18.04
C TYR A 34 1.52 -3.47 18.64
N LEU A 35 2.27 -3.97 19.64
CA LEU A 35 3.38 -3.20 20.22
C LEU A 35 4.49 -3.03 19.19
N GLU A 36 4.84 -4.12 18.50
CA GLU A 36 5.84 -4.10 17.45
C GLU A 36 5.43 -3.15 16.31
N LYS A 37 4.19 -3.23 15.81
CA LYS A 37 3.69 -2.29 14.79
C LYS A 37 3.74 -0.83 15.26
N ALA A 38 3.30 -0.54 16.49
CA ALA A 38 3.35 0.81 17.02
C ALA A 38 4.80 1.33 17.09
N LEU A 39 5.73 0.49 17.54
CA LEU A 39 7.16 0.81 17.59
C LEU A 39 7.74 1.00 16.19
N GLN A 40 7.49 0.08 15.26
CA GLN A 40 7.92 0.18 13.86
C GLN A 40 7.46 1.49 13.23
N TRP A 41 6.20 1.89 13.46
CA TRP A 41 5.66 3.11 12.89
C TRP A 41 6.23 4.37 13.52
N ILE A 42 6.30 4.47 14.85
CA ILE A 42 6.79 5.68 15.52
C ILE A 42 8.30 5.89 15.31
N SER A 43 9.07 4.80 15.16
CA SER A 43 10.51 4.84 14.98
C SER A 43 10.97 4.82 13.53
N ALA A 44 10.02 4.78 12.58
CA ALA A 44 10.30 4.56 11.16
C ALA A 44 11.18 3.30 10.91
N GLY A 45 11.00 2.26 11.73
CA GLY A 45 11.72 0.99 11.66
C GLY A 45 12.91 0.86 12.61
N ASP A 46 13.40 1.92 13.24
CA ASP A 46 14.54 1.89 14.17
C ASP A 46 14.08 1.65 15.63
N ILE A 47 13.53 0.46 15.88
CA ILE A 47 12.94 0.09 17.19
C ILE A 47 13.99 0.15 18.31
N GLU A 48 15.19 -0.40 18.11
CA GLU A 48 16.23 -0.47 19.15
C GLU A 48 16.63 0.92 19.64
N LYS A 49 16.81 1.87 18.72
CA LYS A 49 17.11 3.26 19.06
C LYS A 49 15.97 3.89 19.85
N TYR A 50 14.72 3.69 19.41
CA TYR A 50 13.56 4.19 20.15
C TYR A 50 13.53 3.63 21.58
N MET A 51 13.69 2.32 21.73
CA MET A 51 13.69 1.67 23.04
C MET A 51 14.83 2.16 23.94
N SER A 52 16.02 2.41 23.39
CA SER A 52 17.18 2.93 24.11
C SER A 52 16.96 4.34 24.62
N VAL A 53 16.40 5.22 23.78
CA VAL A 53 16.09 6.62 24.16
C VAL A 53 15.04 6.66 25.27
N HIS A 54 14.01 5.81 25.19
CA HIS A 54 12.88 5.79 26.11
C HIS A 54 13.06 4.85 27.32
N GLN A 55 14.24 4.24 27.50
CA GLN A 55 14.45 3.18 28.52
C GLN A 55 14.18 3.64 29.96
N HIS A 56 14.35 4.93 30.24
CA HIS A 56 14.14 5.54 31.55
C HIS A 56 12.77 6.22 31.69
N ASP A 57 11.92 6.16 30.67
CA ASP A 57 10.60 6.76 30.73
C ASP A 57 9.74 6.07 31.82
N PRO A 58 8.96 6.87 32.56
CA PRO A 58 8.13 6.33 33.64
C PRO A 58 7.04 5.38 33.11
N ASP A 59 6.46 5.71 31.95
CA ASP A 59 5.32 5.04 31.33
C ASP A 59 5.42 5.01 29.78
N ALA A 60 4.45 4.38 29.11
CA ALA A 60 4.41 4.27 27.64
C ALA A 60 3.36 5.20 27.00
N LEU A 61 2.99 6.30 27.68
CA LEU A 61 1.87 7.16 27.26
C LEU A 61 2.11 7.82 25.90
N ALA A 62 3.35 8.21 25.59
CA ALA A 62 3.69 8.80 24.30
C ALA A 62 3.43 7.83 23.12
N LEU A 63 3.90 6.58 23.25
CA LEU A 63 3.68 5.52 22.27
C LEU A 63 2.18 5.20 22.13
N TRP A 64 1.46 5.14 23.26
CA TRP A 64 0.03 4.89 23.27
C TRP A 64 -0.76 5.99 22.57
N ARG A 65 -0.48 7.27 22.89
CA ARG A 65 -1.12 8.42 22.23
C ARG A 65 -0.87 8.42 20.73
N TYR A 66 0.38 8.24 20.31
CA TYR A 66 0.73 8.12 18.91
C TYR A 66 -0.11 7.06 18.19
N PHE A 67 -0.23 5.87 18.78
CA PHE A 67 -1.02 4.79 18.21
C PHE A 67 -2.52 5.14 18.13
N GLN A 68 -3.07 5.83 19.14
CA GLN A 68 -4.45 6.32 19.11
C GLN A 68 -4.65 7.36 18.01
N ASP A 69 -3.70 8.28 17.82
CA ASP A 69 -3.79 9.33 16.82
C ASP A 69 -3.77 8.74 15.40
N VAL A 70 -2.88 7.79 15.13
CA VAL A 70 -2.82 7.06 13.84
C VAL A 70 -4.19 6.49 13.47
N ILE A 71 -4.85 5.83 14.41
CA ILE A 71 -6.12 5.15 14.17
C ILE A 71 -7.28 6.14 14.08
N THR A 72 -7.25 7.19 14.90
CA THR A 72 -8.25 8.26 14.87
C THR A 72 -8.20 8.98 13.53
N TRP A 73 -7.01 9.34 13.06
CA TRP A 73 -6.79 9.93 11.75
C TRP A 73 -7.26 8.99 10.62
N ALA A 74 -6.91 7.71 10.66
CA ALA A 74 -7.35 6.75 9.65
C ALA A 74 -8.89 6.65 9.57
N LYS A 75 -9.58 6.59 10.72
CA LYS A 75 -11.05 6.57 10.78
C LYS A 75 -11.70 7.88 10.33
N GLY A 76 -11.07 9.01 10.64
CA GLY A 76 -11.56 10.34 10.23
C GLY A 76 -11.35 10.62 8.74
N THR A 77 -10.27 10.12 8.17
CA THR A 77 -9.90 10.29 6.76
C THR A 77 -10.65 9.30 5.85
N PHE A 78 -10.77 8.05 6.29
CA PHE A 78 -11.39 6.97 5.52
C PHE A 78 -12.67 6.48 6.24
N THR A 79 -13.77 7.18 5.99
CA THR A 79 -14.99 7.09 6.79
C THR A 79 -15.82 5.84 6.52
N VAL A 80 -15.66 5.19 5.35
CA VAL A 80 -16.39 3.96 5.01
C VAL A 80 -15.50 2.76 5.26
N TYR A 81 -15.88 1.96 6.25
CA TYR A 81 -15.16 0.75 6.58
C TYR A 81 -15.29 -0.32 5.48
N ARG A 82 -14.15 -0.91 5.12
CA ARG A 82 -14.05 -2.11 4.28
C ARG A 82 -13.04 -3.09 4.88
N LYS A 83 -13.22 -4.40 4.68
CA LYS A 83 -12.35 -5.43 5.28
C LYS A 83 -10.89 -5.32 4.84
N GLU A 84 -10.64 -4.77 3.66
CA GLU A 84 -9.33 -4.55 3.04
C GLU A 84 -8.46 -3.58 3.87
N MET A 85 -9.09 -2.67 4.61
CA MET A 85 -8.45 -1.71 5.51
C MET A 85 -7.57 -2.37 6.57
N LYS A 86 -7.89 -3.61 6.95
CA LYS A 86 -7.18 -4.34 8.00
C LYS A 86 -5.69 -4.57 7.68
N SER A 87 -5.34 -4.58 6.40
CA SER A 87 -3.97 -4.85 5.92
C SER A 87 -3.19 -3.59 5.51
N VAL A 88 -3.73 -2.40 5.77
CA VAL A 88 -3.09 -1.12 5.42
C VAL A 88 -2.07 -0.74 6.48
N GLU A 89 -0.92 -0.23 6.04
CA GLU A 89 0.14 0.29 6.92
C GLU A 89 -0.19 1.72 7.38
N TRP A 90 -1.19 1.84 8.26
CA TRP A 90 -1.74 3.12 8.71
C TRP A 90 -0.71 4.07 9.32
N GLY A 91 0.25 3.56 10.11
CA GLY A 91 1.26 4.43 10.72
C GLY A 91 2.19 5.08 9.69
N VAL A 92 2.50 4.38 8.59
CA VAL A 92 3.30 4.94 7.49
C VAL A 92 2.54 6.09 6.82
N LEU A 93 1.26 5.86 6.48
CA LEU A 93 0.43 6.89 5.86
C LEU A 93 0.18 8.06 6.81
N TYR A 94 -0.08 7.81 8.08
CA TYR A 94 -0.26 8.85 9.08
C TYR A 94 0.98 9.72 9.19
N ASN A 95 2.17 9.12 9.30
CA ASN A 95 3.40 9.88 9.45
C ASN A 95 3.69 10.79 8.25
N GLU A 96 3.29 10.38 7.04
CA GLU A 96 3.49 11.14 5.80
C GLU A 96 2.39 12.20 5.55
N PHE A 97 1.12 11.90 5.89
CA PHE A 97 -0.04 12.69 5.44
C PHE A 97 -0.92 13.29 6.55
N LYS A 98 -0.59 13.11 7.84
CA LYS A 98 -1.45 13.61 8.95
C LYS A 98 -1.68 15.13 8.95
N ASP A 99 -0.74 15.89 8.40
CA ASP A 99 -0.77 17.35 8.38
C ASP A 99 -1.35 17.90 7.06
N ASP A 100 -1.72 17.03 6.13
CA ASP A 100 -2.30 17.41 4.84
C ASP A 100 -3.80 17.70 4.93
N LEU A 101 -4.27 18.62 4.09
CA LEU A 101 -5.69 18.92 3.96
C LEU A 101 -6.38 17.87 3.07
N LEU A 102 -6.88 16.80 3.68
CA LEU A 102 -7.55 15.70 2.99
C LEU A 102 -9.08 15.87 2.98
N ASP A 103 -9.69 15.75 1.80
CA ASP A 103 -11.15 15.72 1.64
C ASP A 103 -11.65 14.27 1.66
N ALA A 104 -12.15 13.84 2.82
CA ALA A 104 -12.65 12.48 3.03
C ALA A 104 -13.73 12.06 2.03
N LYS A 105 -14.57 12.99 1.54
CA LYS A 105 -15.63 12.66 0.57
C LYS A 105 -15.05 12.38 -0.81
N LYS A 106 -14.06 13.17 -1.24
CA LYS A 106 -13.36 12.94 -2.51
C LYS A 106 -12.57 11.64 -2.47
N LEU A 107 -11.86 11.39 -1.38
CA LEU A 107 -11.13 10.13 -1.18
C LEU A 107 -12.08 8.94 -1.27
N GLU A 108 -13.22 8.98 -0.57
CA GLU A 108 -14.17 7.87 -0.59
C GLU A 108 -14.77 7.62 -1.98
N ALA A 109 -15.09 8.67 -2.74
CA ALA A 109 -15.59 8.53 -4.11
C ALA A 109 -14.57 7.80 -5.00
N GLU A 110 -13.30 8.22 -4.95
CA GLU A 110 -12.21 7.60 -5.70
C GLU A 110 -11.95 6.15 -5.24
N ILE A 111 -11.93 5.90 -3.93
CA ILE A 111 -11.75 4.55 -3.38
C ILE A 111 -12.86 3.63 -3.90
N SER A 112 -14.11 4.11 -3.90
CA SER A 112 -15.25 3.32 -4.37
C SER A 112 -15.15 2.96 -5.86
N GLU A 113 -14.63 3.87 -6.70
CA GLU A 113 -14.36 3.59 -8.12
C GLU A 113 -13.26 2.52 -8.27
N LEU A 114 -12.13 2.71 -7.59
CA LEU A 114 -10.99 1.78 -7.63
C LEU A 114 -11.31 0.39 -7.07
N MET A 115 -12.25 0.31 -6.12
CA MET A 115 -12.75 -0.96 -5.61
C MET A 115 -13.50 -1.78 -6.67
N GLN A 116 -14.14 -1.11 -7.63
CA GLN A 116 -14.86 -1.74 -8.74
C GLN A 116 -13.95 -2.08 -9.93
N ASP A 117 -12.78 -1.43 -10.03
CA ASP A 117 -11.85 -1.69 -11.13
C ASP A 117 -11.21 -3.09 -11.02
N GLU A 118 -11.51 -3.96 -11.99
CA GLU A 118 -10.97 -5.33 -12.04
C GLU A 118 -9.46 -5.38 -12.30
N ASP A 119 -8.88 -4.32 -12.88
CA ASP A 119 -7.44 -4.24 -13.08
C ASP A 119 -6.70 -3.95 -11.76
N VAL A 120 -7.37 -3.43 -10.73
CA VAL A 120 -6.76 -3.26 -9.40
C VAL A 120 -6.88 -4.55 -8.60
N THR A 121 -5.80 -5.32 -8.51
CA THR A 121 -5.81 -6.62 -7.82
C THR A 121 -5.51 -6.52 -6.32
N LYS A 122 -4.75 -5.51 -5.86
CA LYS A 122 -4.46 -5.28 -4.43
C LYS A 122 -5.35 -4.17 -3.87
N LYS A 123 -6.57 -4.53 -3.48
CA LYS A 123 -7.58 -3.58 -2.98
C LYS A 123 -7.16 -2.82 -1.71
N SER A 124 -6.34 -3.41 -0.84
CA SER A 124 -5.80 -2.69 0.31
C SER A 124 -4.77 -1.61 -0.06
N GLY A 125 -4.13 -1.73 -1.22
CA GLY A 125 -3.20 -0.72 -1.72
C GLY A 125 -3.87 0.55 -2.23
N ILE A 126 -5.19 0.52 -2.45
CA ILE A 126 -5.97 1.70 -2.88
C ILE A 126 -5.78 2.85 -1.89
N TYR A 127 -5.82 2.58 -0.59
CA TYR A 127 -5.65 3.60 0.46
C TYR A 127 -4.28 4.30 0.40
N SER A 128 -3.23 3.57 0.04
CA SER A 128 -1.90 4.17 -0.18
C SER A 128 -1.86 4.93 -1.52
N TYR A 129 -2.51 4.42 -2.56
CA TYR A 129 -2.51 5.05 -3.88
C TYR A 129 -3.22 6.41 -3.88
N VAL A 130 -4.40 6.52 -3.25
CA VAL A 130 -5.16 7.78 -3.27
C VAL A 130 -4.43 8.93 -2.55
N LEU A 131 -3.47 8.61 -1.67
CA LEU A 131 -2.60 9.59 -1.01
C LEU A 131 -1.29 9.81 -1.78
N THR A 132 -0.61 8.73 -2.20
CA THR A 132 0.76 8.81 -2.76
C THR A 132 0.82 8.93 -4.28
N ARG A 133 -0.26 8.57 -4.98
CA ARG A 133 -0.37 8.42 -6.44
C ARG A 133 0.59 7.40 -7.06
N LYS A 134 1.20 6.52 -6.26
CA LYS A 134 2.14 5.49 -6.72
C LYS A 134 1.40 4.20 -7.08
N GLU A 135 1.31 3.89 -8.38
CA GLU A 135 0.58 2.71 -8.91
C GLU A 135 1.07 1.37 -8.34
N LYS A 136 2.33 1.29 -7.92
CA LYS A 136 2.91 0.08 -7.32
C LYS A 136 2.11 -0.48 -6.14
N PHE A 137 1.30 0.35 -5.47
CA PHE A 137 0.43 -0.10 -4.39
C PHE A 137 -0.80 -0.87 -4.90
N LEU A 138 -1.29 -0.57 -6.10
CA LEU A 138 -2.53 -1.15 -6.65
C LEU A 138 -2.34 -2.58 -7.19
N ASN A 139 -1.10 -2.94 -7.54
CA ASN A 139 -0.77 -4.21 -8.22
C ASN A 139 -1.68 -4.42 -9.45
N ILE A 140 -1.50 -3.58 -10.46
CA ILE A 140 -2.34 -3.62 -11.67
C ILE A 140 -2.23 -4.99 -12.34
N ARG A 141 -3.37 -5.52 -12.79
CA ARG A 141 -3.48 -6.82 -13.42
C ARG A 141 -2.55 -6.90 -14.63
N ALA A 142 -1.76 -7.97 -14.67
CA ALA A 142 -0.91 -8.27 -15.81
C ALA A 142 -1.73 -8.76 -17.01
N PHE A 143 -1.23 -8.49 -18.22
CA PHE A 143 -1.79 -9.05 -19.44
C PHE A 143 -1.72 -10.59 -19.43
N THR A 144 -2.76 -11.23 -19.95
CA THR A 144 -2.82 -12.68 -20.14
C THR A 144 -1.89 -13.12 -21.28
N ASP A 145 -1.44 -14.38 -21.29
CA ASP A 145 -0.53 -14.87 -22.33
C ASP A 145 -1.14 -14.81 -23.73
N LYS A 146 -2.48 -14.90 -23.83
CA LYS A 146 -3.21 -14.64 -25.08
C LYS A 146 -3.01 -13.20 -25.55
N GLN A 147 -3.22 -12.20 -24.69
CA GLN A 147 -3.03 -10.78 -25.02
C GLN A 147 -1.57 -10.50 -25.41
N LYS A 148 -0.60 -11.07 -24.68
CA LYS A 148 0.83 -10.93 -25.01
C LYS A 148 1.12 -11.50 -26.41
N ARG A 149 0.57 -12.67 -26.74
CA ARG A 149 0.72 -13.31 -28.05
C ARG A 149 0.13 -12.44 -29.15
N GLU A 150 -1.10 -11.95 -28.97
CA GLU A 150 -1.77 -11.07 -29.93
C GLU A 150 -0.95 -9.82 -30.24
N ALA A 151 -0.47 -9.13 -29.20
CA ALA A 151 0.39 -7.94 -29.34
C ALA A 151 1.71 -8.28 -30.05
N TYR A 152 2.37 -9.38 -29.68
CA TYR A 152 3.61 -9.83 -30.30
C TYR A 152 3.46 -10.07 -31.81
N GLU A 153 2.42 -10.80 -32.23
CA GLU A 153 2.19 -11.08 -33.66
C GLU A 153 1.84 -9.79 -34.43
N TRP A 154 1.05 -8.90 -33.82
CA TRP A 154 0.72 -7.60 -34.42
C TRP A 154 1.97 -6.71 -34.62
N GLN A 155 2.84 -6.67 -33.61
CA GLN A 155 4.13 -5.94 -33.66
C GLN A 155 5.21 -6.69 -34.46
N LYS A 156 4.95 -7.92 -34.91
CA LYS A 156 5.92 -8.79 -35.59
C LYS A 156 7.23 -8.95 -34.80
N GLY A 157 7.12 -9.07 -33.48
CA GLY A 157 8.25 -9.15 -32.56
C GLY A 157 9.12 -7.89 -32.46
N THR A 158 8.68 -6.75 -33.00
CA THR A 158 9.41 -5.49 -32.95
C THR A 158 9.05 -4.68 -31.71
N CYS A 159 10.05 -4.31 -30.90
CA CYS A 159 9.86 -3.41 -29.77
C CYS A 159 9.43 -2.01 -30.27
N SER A 160 8.29 -1.51 -29.79
CA SER A 160 7.78 -0.17 -30.18
C SER A 160 8.69 0.99 -29.78
N ARG A 161 9.63 0.78 -28.84
CA ARG A 161 10.51 1.83 -28.32
C ARG A 161 11.86 1.90 -29.06
N CYS A 162 12.57 0.79 -29.20
CA CYS A 162 13.87 0.76 -29.88
C CYS A 162 13.82 0.28 -31.34
N GLY A 163 12.70 -0.26 -31.81
CA GLY A 163 12.53 -0.75 -33.18
C GLY A 163 13.25 -2.06 -33.51
N ASN A 164 13.95 -2.67 -32.55
CA ASN A 164 14.64 -3.95 -32.75
C ASN A 164 13.66 -5.14 -32.64
N HIS A 165 13.99 -6.24 -33.32
CA HIS A 165 13.26 -7.49 -33.25
C HIS A 165 13.76 -8.39 -32.11
N TYR A 166 12.82 -9.04 -31.42
CA TYR A 166 13.09 -9.92 -30.28
C TYR A 166 12.17 -11.15 -30.33
N GLN A 167 12.60 -12.24 -29.70
CA GLN A 167 11.71 -13.36 -29.43
C GLN A 167 10.72 -13.00 -28.31
N ILE A 168 9.54 -13.63 -28.31
CA ILE A 168 8.49 -13.30 -27.33
C ILE A 168 8.95 -13.44 -25.87
N ASN A 169 9.84 -14.39 -25.57
CA ASN A 169 10.38 -14.62 -24.21
C ASN A 169 11.45 -13.59 -23.79
N GLU A 170 11.91 -12.75 -24.73
CA GLU A 170 12.83 -11.63 -24.52
C GLU A 170 12.08 -10.30 -24.33
N MET A 171 10.75 -10.34 -24.44
CA MET A 171 9.86 -9.19 -24.32
C MET A 171 8.96 -9.27 -23.08
N GLU A 172 8.44 -8.13 -22.67
CA GLU A 172 7.46 -7.98 -21.60
C GLU A 172 6.28 -7.16 -22.12
N ALA A 173 5.07 -7.55 -21.71
CA ALA A 173 3.88 -6.80 -22.07
C ALA A 173 3.70 -5.61 -21.14
N ASP A 174 3.22 -4.52 -21.72
CA ASP A 174 3.08 -3.24 -21.08
C ASP A 174 1.89 -2.48 -21.70
N HIS A 175 1.37 -1.49 -20.97
CA HIS A 175 0.25 -0.69 -21.44
C HIS A 175 0.72 0.36 -22.47
N ILE A 176 -0.05 0.54 -23.54
CA ILE A 176 0.17 1.64 -24.50
C ILE A 176 -0.16 2.96 -23.82
N THR A 177 -1.40 3.11 -23.37
CA THR A 177 -1.84 4.18 -22.46
C THR A 177 -1.65 3.69 -21.03
N PRO A 178 -0.83 4.37 -20.19
CA PRO A 178 -0.64 4.01 -18.80
C PRO A 178 -1.97 3.87 -18.03
N TRP A 179 -1.98 3.01 -17.00
CA TRP A 179 -3.20 2.79 -16.22
C TRP A 179 -3.62 4.07 -15.47
N SER A 180 -2.68 4.86 -14.94
CA SER A 180 -2.95 6.19 -14.36
C SER A 180 -3.58 7.20 -15.32
N GLU A 181 -3.42 7.01 -16.63
CA GLU A 181 -4.02 7.87 -17.67
C GLU A 181 -5.34 7.30 -18.20
N GLY A 182 -5.88 6.27 -17.54
CA GLY A 182 -7.16 5.64 -17.89
C GLY A 182 -7.03 4.42 -18.81
N GLY A 183 -5.81 3.97 -19.12
CA GLY A 183 -5.58 2.76 -19.90
C GLY A 183 -5.98 1.49 -19.15
N LYS A 184 -6.75 0.61 -19.80
CA LYS A 184 -7.17 -0.68 -19.23
C LYS A 184 -6.29 -1.83 -19.69
N THR A 185 -6.30 -2.96 -18.98
CA THR A 185 -5.54 -4.17 -19.36
C THR A 185 -6.29 -4.98 -20.43
N THR A 186 -6.45 -4.39 -21.61
CA THR A 186 -7.16 -4.97 -22.76
C THR A 186 -6.22 -5.27 -23.93
N SER A 187 -6.59 -6.16 -24.87
CA SER A 187 -5.69 -6.54 -25.98
C SER A 187 -5.26 -5.34 -26.84
N ASP A 188 -6.15 -4.37 -27.03
CA ASP A 188 -5.92 -3.13 -27.81
C ASP A 188 -5.00 -2.13 -27.09
N ASN A 189 -4.86 -2.23 -25.77
CA ASN A 189 -3.94 -1.42 -24.98
C ASN A 189 -2.65 -2.18 -24.59
N CYS A 190 -2.44 -3.39 -25.13
CA CYS A 190 -1.26 -4.20 -24.87
C CYS A 190 -0.19 -3.95 -25.93
N GLN A 191 1.04 -3.69 -25.51
CA GLN A 191 2.23 -3.73 -26.36
C GLN A 191 3.32 -4.59 -25.74
N MET A 192 4.16 -5.18 -26.58
CA MET A 192 5.38 -5.87 -26.18
C MET A 192 6.57 -4.92 -26.30
N LEU A 193 7.33 -4.78 -25.23
CA LEU A 193 8.61 -4.06 -25.19
C LEU A 193 9.74 -5.03 -24.86
N CYS A 194 10.96 -4.75 -25.32
CA CYS A 194 12.10 -5.53 -24.84
C CYS A 194 12.31 -5.27 -23.35
N LYS A 195 12.84 -6.26 -22.61
CA LYS A 195 13.02 -6.17 -21.14
C LYS A 195 13.76 -4.90 -20.68
N MET A 196 14.75 -4.45 -21.45
CA MET A 196 15.50 -3.23 -21.14
C MET A 196 14.63 -1.99 -21.25
N ASP A 197 13.93 -1.83 -22.37
CA ASP A 197 13.05 -0.69 -22.65
C ASP A 197 11.86 -0.64 -21.68
N ASN A 198 11.31 -1.80 -21.30
CA ASN A 198 10.23 -1.90 -20.34
C ASN A 198 10.68 -1.42 -18.95
N ARG A 199 11.82 -1.95 -18.45
CA ARG A 199 12.39 -1.54 -17.15
C ARG A 199 12.71 -0.05 -17.09
N LEU A 200 13.23 0.52 -18.18
CA LEU A 200 13.51 1.96 -18.26
C LEU A 200 12.23 2.81 -18.27
N LYS A 201 11.09 2.26 -18.70
CA LYS A 201 9.80 2.94 -18.63
C LYS A 201 9.27 2.96 -17.19
N SER A 202 9.39 1.86 -16.46
CA SER A 202 8.86 1.71 -15.09
C SER A 202 9.61 2.49 -14.00
N VAL A 203 10.72 3.16 -14.33
CA VAL A 203 11.52 3.96 -13.39
C VAL A 203 11.09 5.44 -13.36
N LYS A 204 10.18 5.85 -14.26
CA LYS A 204 9.53 7.17 -14.23
C LYS A 204 8.28 7.13 -13.37
#